data_AF-A0A077R915-F1
#
_entry.id   AF-A0A077R915-F1
#
_cell.length_a   1.000
_cell.length_b   1.000
_cell.length_c   1.000
_cell.angle_alpha   90.00
_cell.angle_beta   90.00
_cell.angle_gamma   90.00
#
_symmetry.space_group_name_H-M   'P 1'
#
loop_
_entity.id
_entity.type
_entity.pdbx_description
1 polymer ?
#
loop_
_entity_poly.entity_id
_entity_poly.type
_entity_poly.pdbx_seq_one_letter_code
_entity_poly.pdbx_strand_id
1 'polypeptide(L)'
;MSSITDRAAGFISRVNPLKDPSFAQDASRALHYNYGPVSILAAFAGSHLLLQHRLPMLFYGLDNNVYPREDVQINGEKAVASGKITPSQLRRLKRWQAAHYNAIENLPIFVASILSLQFAGASNRLVNRVAGVYLTARAAFAALYITVEDPSLSWLRTIAWWTGNVTCMYGLLEAAKRINHGVATGTTAL
;
A
#
# COMPACT_ATOMS: atom_id res chain seq x y z
N MET A 1 -38.68 25.26 -6.62
CA MET A 1 -37.21 25.11 -6.46
C MET A 1 -36.93 23.66 -6.14
N SER A 2 -36.08 22.95 -6.90
CA SER A 2 -35.73 21.55 -6.58
C SER A 2 -34.95 21.50 -5.28
N SER A 3 -35.30 20.56 -4.38
CA SER A 3 -34.59 20.38 -3.12
C SER A 3 -33.12 19.99 -3.35
N ILE A 4 -32.25 20.23 -2.37
CA ILE A 4 -30.85 19.74 -2.37
C ILE A 4 -30.82 18.22 -2.56
N THR A 5 -31.79 17.50 -2.01
CA THR A 5 -31.95 16.05 -2.20
C THR A 5 -32.25 15.66 -3.64
N ASP A 6 -33.09 16.42 -4.35
CA ASP A 6 -33.44 16.14 -5.76
C ASP A 6 -32.23 16.39 -6.68
N ARG A 7 -31.43 17.41 -6.35
CA ARG A 7 -30.16 17.69 -7.05
C ARG A 7 -29.13 16.60 -6.81
N ALA A 8 -29.00 16.11 -5.58
CA ALA A 8 -28.10 15.00 -5.24
C ALA A 8 -28.54 13.69 -5.93
N ALA A 9 -29.83 13.35 -5.88
CA ALA A 9 -30.39 12.18 -6.54
C ALA A 9 -30.23 12.27 -8.07
N GLY A 10 -30.50 13.44 -8.66
CA GLY A 10 -30.31 13.69 -10.09
C GLY A 10 -28.84 13.70 -10.53
N PHE A 11 -27.90 14.05 -9.63
CA PHE A 11 -26.47 13.93 -9.87
C PHE A 11 -26.05 12.46 -9.83
N ILE A 12 -26.35 11.75 -8.73
CA ILE A 12 -26.04 10.31 -8.56
C ILE A 12 -26.62 9.49 -9.71
N SER A 13 -27.87 9.76 -10.11
CA SER A 13 -28.53 9.09 -11.24
C SER A 13 -27.81 9.29 -12.57
N ARG A 14 -27.21 10.46 -12.80
CA ARG A 14 -26.48 10.81 -14.03
C ARG A 14 -25.05 10.28 -14.05
N VAL A 15 -24.39 10.23 -12.89
CA VAL A 15 -23.01 9.75 -12.78
C VAL A 15 -22.92 8.29 -12.37
N ASN A 16 -24.04 7.56 -12.26
CA ASN A 16 -24.03 6.16 -11.85
C ASN A 16 -23.45 5.28 -12.97
N PRO A 17 -22.19 4.80 -12.85
CA PRO A 17 -21.58 3.98 -13.88
C PRO A 17 -22.29 2.62 -14.00
N LEU A 18 -23.03 2.18 -12.98
CA LEU A 18 -23.78 0.92 -12.99
C LEU A 18 -24.97 0.92 -13.95
N LYS A 19 -25.38 2.08 -14.48
CA LYS A 19 -26.41 2.19 -15.52
C LYS A 19 -25.88 1.96 -16.92
N ASP A 20 -24.57 2.03 -17.12
CA ASP A 20 -23.93 1.81 -18.41
C ASP A 20 -23.78 0.29 -18.63
N PRO A 21 -24.42 -0.30 -19.65
CA PRO A 21 -24.27 -1.73 -19.94
C PRO A 21 -22.83 -2.12 -20.29
N SER A 22 -22.00 -1.18 -20.76
CA SER A 22 -20.58 -1.41 -21.01
C SER A 22 -19.75 -1.51 -19.72
N PHE A 23 -20.18 -0.91 -18.61
CA PHE A 23 -19.44 -0.92 -17.35
C PHE A 23 -19.23 -2.34 -16.82
N ALA A 24 -20.25 -3.19 -16.85
CA ALA A 24 -20.13 -4.58 -16.41
C ALA A 24 -19.16 -5.37 -17.30
N GLN A 25 -19.21 -5.12 -18.61
CA GLN A 25 -18.32 -5.74 -19.57
C GLN A 25 -16.87 -5.27 -19.36
N ASP A 26 -16.65 -3.98 -19.16
CA ASP A 26 -15.33 -3.41 -18.93
C ASP A 26 -14.74 -3.82 -17.57
N ALA A 27 -15.57 -3.88 -16.52
CA ALA A 27 -15.17 -4.43 -15.23
C ALA A 27 -14.78 -5.91 -15.35
N SER A 28 -15.51 -6.70 -16.15
CA SER A 28 -15.15 -8.08 -16.42
C SER A 28 -13.81 -8.19 -17.17
N ARG A 29 -13.59 -7.35 -18.19
CA ARG A 29 -12.32 -7.28 -18.95
C ARG A 29 -11.17 -6.88 -18.04
N ALA A 30 -11.38 -5.93 -17.13
CA ALA A 30 -10.40 -5.50 -16.16
C ALA A 30 -9.88 -6.65 -15.28
N LEU A 31 -10.76 -7.59 -14.91
CA LEU A 31 -10.39 -8.79 -14.15
C LEU A 31 -9.49 -9.76 -14.94
N HIS A 32 -9.46 -9.65 -16.26
CA HIS A 32 -8.62 -10.47 -17.13
C HIS A 32 -7.25 -9.85 -17.43
N TYR A 33 -7.02 -8.57 -17.15
CA TYR A 33 -5.67 -7.99 -17.29
C TYR A 33 -4.75 -8.45 -16.15
N ASN A 34 -3.46 -8.61 -16.43
CA ASN A 34 -2.46 -8.88 -15.42
C ASN A 34 -1.89 -7.55 -14.88
N TYR A 35 -2.29 -7.15 -13.68
CA TYR A 35 -1.77 -5.95 -13.02
C TYR A 35 -0.50 -6.19 -12.19
N GLY A 36 0.06 -7.40 -12.21
CA GLY A 36 1.25 -7.78 -11.44
C GLY A 36 2.41 -6.79 -11.57
N PRO A 37 2.95 -6.54 -12.78
CA PRO A 37 4.07 -5.62 -12.98
C PRO A 37 3.76 -4.18 -12.53
N VAL A 38 2.57 -3.68 -12.86
CA VAL A 38 2.14 -2.32 -12.47
C VAL A 38 1.95 -2.21 -10.96
N SER A 39 1.50 -3.27 -10.29
CA SER A 39 1.35 -3.30 -8.83
C SER A 39 2.69 -3.27 -8.10
N ILE A 40 3.74 -3.89 -8.67
CA ILE A 40 5.12 -3.78 -8.16
C ILE A 40 5.59 -2.33 -8.26
N LEU A 41 5.38 -1.69 -9.42
CA LEU A 41 5.70 -0.28 -9.59
C LEU A 41 4.91 0.61 -8.61
N ALA A 42 3.63 0.33 -8.39
CA ALA A 42 2.80 1.06 -7.44
C ALA A 42 3.31 0.89 -5.99
N ALA A 43 3.73 -0.31 -5.58
CA ALA A 43 4.31 -0.55 -4.27
C ALA A 43 5.67 0.16 -4.10
N PHE A 44 6.50 0.17 -5.15
CA PHE A 44 7.75 0.92 -5.17
C PHE A 44 7.49 2.43 -5.05
N ALA A 45 6.59 2.99 -5.87
CA ALA A 45 6.22 4.40 -5.82
C ALA A 45 5.64 4.79 -4.46
N GLY A 46 4.77 3.95 -3.90
CA GLY A 46 4.20 4.16 -2.56
C GLY A 46 5.27 4.22 -1.47
N SER A 47 6.23 3.29 -1.49
CA SER A 47 7.30 3.25 -0.50
C SER A 47 8.35 4.36 -0.71
N HIS A 48 8.91 4.49 -1.92
CA HIS A 48 10.08 5.32 -2.18
C HIS A 48 9.76 6.76 -2.60
N LEU A 49 8.56 7.03 -3.14
CA LEU A 49 8.19 8.36 -3.61
C LEU A 49 7.20 9.03 -2.65
N LEU A 50 6.13 8.34 -2.26
CA LEU A 50 5.07 8.92 -1.43
C LEU A 50 5.39 8.88 0.06
N LEU A 51 5.85 7.73 0.57
CA LEU A 51 6.12 7.57 2.01
C LEU A 51 7.48 8.08 2.45
N GLN A 52 8.34 8.56 1.55
CA GLN A 52 9.61 9.14 1.97
C GLN A 52 9.39 10.29 2.98
N HIS A 53 9.94 10.13 4.18
CA HIS A 53 9.83 11.13 5.26
C HIS A 53 10.59 12.42 4.97
N ARG A 54 11.38 12.45 3.89
CA ARG A 54 12.07 13.66 3.42
C ARG A 54 11.12 14.71 2.86
N LEU A 55 10.00 14.30 2.25
CA LEU A 55 9.00 15.25 1.76
C LEU A 55 8.47 16.17 2.86
N PRO A 56 7.95 15.67 4.01
CA PRO A 56 7.55 16.55 5.10
C PRO A 56 8.73 17.33 5.71
N MET A 57 9.95 16.77 5.74
CA MET A 57 11.12 17.51 6.22
C MET A 57 11.48 18.71 5.35
N LEU A 58 11.35 18.59 4.02
CA LEU A 58 11.53 19.70 3.10
C LEU A 58 10.53 20.81 3.39
N PHE A 59 9.25 20.48 3.60
CA PHE A 59 8.22 21.46 3.96
C PHE A 59 8.45 22.13 5.32
N TYR A 60 9.06 21.42 6.28
CA TYR A 60 9.47 22.01 7.56
C TYR A 60 10.84 22.71 7.51
N GLY A 61 11.50 22.71 6.35
CA GLY A 61 12.85 23.25 6.18
C GLY A 61 13.90 22.52 7.03
N LEU A 62 13.66 21.27 7.41
CA LEU A 62 14.54 20.45 8.25
C LEU A 62 15.52 19.60 7.44
N ASP A 63 15.23 19.37 6.15
CA ASP A 63 15.99 18.43 5.32
C ASP A 63 17.45 18.85 5.18
N ASN A 64 18.35 17.98 5.66
CA ASN A 64 19.78 18.07 5.43
C ASN A 64 20.24 16.86 4.61
N ASN A 65 20.86 17.12 3.44
CA ASN A 65 21.32 16.04 2.58
C ASN A 65 22.67 15.43 3.01
N VAL A 66 23.31 15.95 4.06
CA VAL A 66 24.60 15.44 4.55
C VAL A 66 24.43 14.13 5.33
N TYR A 67 23.45 14.04 6.24
CA TYR A 67 23.16 12.83 7.04
C TYR A 67 21.65 12.52 7.08
N PRO A 68 21.03 12.20 5.93
CA PRO A 68 19.58 12.23 5.78
C PRO A 68 18.82 11.18 6.60
N ARG A 69 19.46 10.08 7.00
CA ARG A 69 18.80 9.02 7.79
C ARG A 69 18.69 9.36 9.28
N GLU A 70 19.68 10.05 9.80
CA GLU A 70 19.77 10.38 11.23
C GLU A 70 19.23 11.77 11.56
N ASP A 71 18.89 12.55 10.53
CA ASP A 71 18.53 13.96 10.66
C ASP A 71 17.35 14.20 11.62
N VAL A 72 16.29 13.39 11.54
CA VAL A 72 15.15 13.45 12.46
C VAL A 72 15.55 13.13 13.91
N GLN A 73 16.50 12.21 14.10
CA GLN A 73 16.96 11.80 15.43
C GLN A 73 17.90 12.83 16.05
N ILE A 74 18.84 13.35 15.26
CA ILE A 74 19.89 14.27 15.73
C ILE A 74 19.35 15.70 15.85
N ASN A 75 18.59 16.16 14.86
CA ASN A 75 18.20 17.56 14.72
C ASN A 75 16.74 17.82 15.10
N GLY A 76 15.91 16.78 15.25
CA GLY A 76 14.50 16.93 15.58
C GLY A 76 14.24 17.70 16.89
N GLU A 77 14.90 17.31 17.98
CA GLU A 77 14.75 17.98 19.28
C GLU A 77 15.28 19.42 19.25
N LYS A 78 16.38 19.67 18.52
CA LYS A 78 16.91 21.04 18.31
C LYS A 78 15.91 21.92 17.56
N ALA A 79 15.21 21.37 16.58
CA ALA A 79 14.19 22.08 15.82
C ALA A 79 12.93 22.38 16.66
N VAL A 80 12.62 21.55 17.65
CA VAL A 80 11.58 21.85 18.65
C VAL A 80 12.05 22.96 19.60
N ALA A 81 13.29 22.85 20.11
CA ALA A 81 13.85 23.83 21.03
C ALA A 81 14.00 25.23 20.41
N SER A 82 14.29 25.31 19.11
CA SER A 82 14.34 26.57 18.37
C SER A 82 12.97 27.11 17.93
N GLY A 83 11.87 26.38 18.21
CA GLY A 83 10.52 26.76 17.82
C GLY A 83 10.19 26.57 16.33
N LYS A 84 11.08 25.92 15.55
CA LYS A 84 10.88 25.68 14.12
C LYS A 84 9.77 24.66 13.83
N ILE A 85 9.62 23.66 14.70
CA ILE A 85 8.51 22.70 14.68
C ILE A 85 7.95 22.49 16.08
N THR A 86 6.71 22.01 16.16
CA THR A 86 6.09 21.61 17.43
C THR A 86 6.52 20.20 17.84
N PRO A 87 6.38 19.84 19.14
CA PRO A 87 6.59 18.46 19.59
C PRO A 87 5.67 17.45 18.87
N SER A 88 4.43 17.83 18.53
CA SER A 88 3.50 16.96 17.80
C SER A 88 3.93 16.72 16.35
N GLN A 89 4.47 17.75 15.68
CA GLN A 89 5.05 17.62 14.35
C GLN A 89 6.26 16.67 14.37
N LEU A 90 7.14 16.79 15.37
CA LEU A 90 8.27 15.88 15.52
C LEU A 90 7.83 14.43 15.73
N ARG A 91 6.83 14.18 16.60
CA ARG A 91 6.30 12.83 16.80
C ARG A 91 5.69 12.24 15.52
N ARG A 92 4.94 13.05 14.76
CA ARG A 92 4.39 12.64 13.46
C ARG A 92 5.49 12.31 12.47
N LEU A 93 6.56 13.11 12.43
CA LEU A 93 7.70 12.88 11.53
C LEU A 93 8.45 11.59 11.88
N LYS A 94 8.68 11.31 13.17
CA LYS A 94 9.26 10.04 13.65
C LYS A 94 8.40 8.84 13.22
N ARG A 95 7.06 8.94 13.33
CA ARG A 95 6.15 7.88 12.84
C ARG A 95 6.14 7.72 11.33
N TRP A 96 6.24 8.83 10.58
CA TRP A 96 6.34 8.80 9.12
C TRP A 96 7.63 8.11 8.67
N GLN A 97 8.76 8.42 9.31
CA GLN A 97 10.03 7.74 9.06
C GLN A 97 9.93 6.23 9.35
N ALA A 98 9.32 5.83 10.45
CA ALA A 98 9.08 4.42 10.76
C ALA A 98 8.17 3.73 9.72
N ALA A 99 7.09 4.39 9.28
CA ALA A 99 6.20 3.88 8.25
C ALA A 99 6.91 3.71 6.89
N HIS A 100 7.79 4.65 6.54
CA HIS A 100 8.64 4.58 5.35
C HIS A 100 9.55 3.36 5.37
N TYR A 101 10.33 3.18 6.44
CA TYR A 101 11.25 2.06 6.56
C TYR A 101 10.51 0.71 6.54
N ASN A 102 9.37 0.63 7.23
CA ASN A 102 8.55 -0.58 7.18
C ASN A 102 8.02 -0.87 5.76
N ALA A 103 7.71 0.15 4.96
CA ALA A 103 7.28 -0.04 3.58
C ALA A 103 8.43 -0.55 2.69
N ILE A 104 9.66 -0.08 2.92
CA ILE A 104 10.85 -0.57 2.20
C ILE A 104 11.14 -2.03 2.59
N GLU A 105 11.13 -2.36 3.88
CA GLU A 105 11.40 -3.71 4.40
C GLU A 105 10.40 -4.75 3.90
N ASN A 106 9.15 -4.35 3.66
CA ASN A 106 8.08 -5.24 3.21
C ASN A 106 8.00 -5.36 1.68
N LEU A 107 8.64 -4.46 0.93
CA LEU A 107 8.61 -4.50 -0.54
C LEU A 107 9.16 -5.81 -1.13
N PRO A 108 10.27 -6.41 -0.64
CA PRO A 108 10.80 -7.65 -1.20
C PRO A 108 9.82 -8.82 -1.14
N ILE A 109 9.10 -9.03 -0.03
CA ILE A 109 8.16 -10.14 0.10
C ILE A 109 6.96 -9.98 -0.83
N PHE A 110 6.52 -8.74 -1.07
CA PHE A 110 5.48 -8.45 -2.03
C PHE A 110 5.92 -8.73 -3.47
N VAL A 111 7.10 -8.21 -3.85
CA VAL A 111 7.67 -8.44 -5.19
C VAL A 111 7.85 -9.94 -5.43
N ALA A 112 8.42 -10.66 -4.47
CA ALA A 112 8.58 -12.11 -4.53
C ALA A 112 7.23 -12.82 -4.72
N SER A 113 6.20 -12.46 -3.93
CA SER A 113 4.87 -13.06 -4.06
C SER A 113 4.25 -12.86 -5.45
N ILE A 114 4.34 -11.66 -6.02
CA ILE A 114 3.76 -11.36 -7.34
C ILE A 114 4.55 -12.08 -8.45
N LEU A 115 5.88 -12.08 -8.38
CA LEU A 115 6.71 -12.77 -9.36
C LEU A 115 6.53 -14.29 -9.28
N SER A 116 6.47 -14.89 -8.08
CA SER A 116 6.23 -16.32 -7.91
C SER A 116 4.87 -16.74 -8.45
N LEU A 117 3.81 -15.96 -8.23
CA LEU A 117 2.49 -16.24 -8.80
C LEU A 117 2.51 -16.20 -10.33
N GLN A 118 3.15 -15.18 -10.91
CA GLN A 118 3.27 -15.08 -12.37
C GLN A 118 4.09 -16.22 -12.96
N PHE A 119 5.22 -16.56 -12.33
CA PHE A 119 6.05 -17.68 -12.72
C PHE A 119 5.30 -19.01 -12.66
N ALA A 120 4.47 -19.21 -11.63
CA ALA A 120 3.64 -20.39 -11.45
C ALA A 120 2.41 -20.45 -12.37
N GLY A 121 2.27 -19.55 -13.34
CA GLY A 121 1.10 -19.49 -14.23
C GLY A 121 -0.21 -19.24 -13.48
N ALA A 122 -0.18 -18.48 -12.39
CA ALA A 122 -1.39 -18.12 -11.66
C ALA A 122 -2.38 -17.34 -12.53
N SER A 123 -3.68 -17.48 -12.25
CA SER A 123 -4.67 -16.68 -12.96
C SER A 123 -4.51 -15.19 -12.64
N ASN A 124 -4.75 -14.34 -13.64
CA ASN A 124 -4.67 -12.88 -13.47
C ASN A 124 -5.56 -12.39 -12.32
N ARG A 125 -6.74 -13.01 -12.13
CA ARG A 125 -7.62 -12.75 -10.99
C ARG A 125 -6.92 -12.97 -9.64
N LEU A 126 -6.15 -14.05 -9.49
CA LEU A 126 -5.43 -14.34 -8.25
C LEU A 126 -4.30 -13.33 -8.02
N VAL A 127 -3.49 -13.06 -9.06
CA VAL A 127 -2.41 -12.05 -9.01
C VAL A 127 -2.96 -10.69 -8.60
N ASN A 128 -4.03 -10.23 -9.27
CA ASN A 128 -4.66 -8.93 -9.02
C ASN A 128 -5.27 -8.84 -7.62
N ARG A 129 -5.84 -9.93 -7.10
CA ARG A 129 -6.39 -9.97 -5.74
C ARG A 129 -5.29 -9.83 -4.70
N VAL A 130 -4.19 -10.57 -4.84
CA VAL A 130 -3.03 -10.48 -3.92
C VAL A 130 -2.43 -9.07 -3.97
N ALA A 131 -2.24 -8.53 -5.18
CA ALA A 131 -1.77 -7.15 -5.38
C ALA A 131 -2.69 -6.11 -4.73
N GLY A 132 -3.98 -6.16 -5.00
CA GLY A 132 -4.96 -5.20 -4.50
C GLY A 132 -5.06 -5.22 -2.98
N VAL A 133 -5.20 -6.40 -2.37
CA VAL A 133 -5.30 -6.53 -0.91
C VAL A 133 -4.02 -6.03 -0.24
N TYR A 134 -2.85 -6.37 -0.77
CA TYR A 134 -1.58 -5.87 -0.25
C TYR A 134 -1.52 -4.34 -0.31
N LEU A 135 -1.73 -3.74 -1.49
CA LEU A 135 -1.61 -2.28 -1.67
C LEU A 135 -2.59 -1.52 -0.77
N THR A 136 -3.83 -1.97 -0.67
CA THR A 136 -4.83 -1.37 0.23
C THR A 136 -4.42 -1.50 1.69
N ALA A 137 -3.97 -2.69 2.12
CA ALA A 137 -3.52 -2.92 3.49
C ALA A 137 -2.30 -2.03 3.84
N ARG A 138 -1.35 -1.86 2.89
CA ARG A 138 -0.19 -0.99 3.07
C ARG A 138 -0.56 0.49 3.14
N ALA A 139 -1.49 0.95 2.31
CA ALA A 139 -2.00 2.32 2.37
C ALA A 139 -2.69 2.61 3.70
N ALA A 140 -3.56 1.69 4.16
CA ALA A 140 -4.23 1.79 5.46
C ALA A 140 -3.21 1.77 6.62
N PHE A 141 -2.25 0.84 6.59
CA PHE A 141 -1.18 0.75 7.58
C PHE A 141 -0.41 2.08 7.69
N ALA A 142 0.02 2.64 6.56
CA ALA A 142 0.81 3.86 6.55
C ALA A 142 -0.01 5.07 7.06
N ALA A 143 -1.27 5.20 6.64
CA ALA A 143 -2.16 6.25 7.12
C ALA A 143 -2.32 6.17 8.64
N LEU A 144 -2.68 4.99 9.16
CA LEU A 144 -2.85 4.75 10.59
C LEU A 144 -1.57 5.02 11.38
N TYR A 145 -0.41 4.56 10.89
CA TYR A 145 0.86 4.78 11.57
C TYR A 145 1.20 6.28 11.66
N ILE A 146 1.00 7.03 10.58
CA ILE A 146 1.35 8.45 10.56
C ILE A 146 0.42 9.27 11.47
N THR A 147 -0.89 9.01 11.43
CA THR A 147 -1.90 9.92 12.00
C THR A 147 -2.42 9.54 13.38
N VAL A 148 -2.37 8.26 13.77
CA VAL A 148 -2.95 7.79 15.03
C VAL A 148 -1.93 7.83 16.15
N GLU A 149 -2.22 8.58 17.23
CA GLU A 149 -1.46 8.55 18.49
C GLU A 149 -2.16 7.71 19.57
N ASP A 150 -3.44 7.40 19.39
CA ASP A 150 -4.25 6.67 20.37
C ASP A 150 -3.84 5.18 20.46
N PRO A 151 -3.53 4.66 21.67
CA PRO A 151 -3.12 3.27 21.84
C PRO A 151 -4.16 2.24 21.40
N SER A 152 -5.46 2.50 21.60
CA SER A 152 -6.52 1.55 21.23
C SER A 152 -6.68 1.46 19.71
N LEU A 153 -6.65 2.60 19.02
CA LEU A 153 -6.71 2.67 17.56
C LEU A 153 -5.42 2.17 16.90
N SER A 154 -4.30 2.13 17.63
CA SER A 154 -3.03 1.61 17.13
C SER A 154 -3.08 0.11 16.78
N TRP A 155 -4.05 -0.65 17.31
CA TRP A 155 -4.26 -2.05 16.93
C TRP A 155 -4.73 -2.22 15.48
N LEU A 156 -5.45 -1.23 14.93
CA LEU A 156 -5.86 -1.24 13.52
C LEU A 156 -4.63 -1.27 12.59
N ARG A 157 -3.55 -0.60 13.00
CA ARG A 157 -2.26 -0.64 12.28
C ARG A 157 -1.70 -2.07 12.27
N THR A 158 -1.75 -2.78 13.39
CA THR A 158 -1.29 -4.18 13.47
C THR A 158 -2.11 -5.09 12.57
N ILE A 159 -3.43 -4.92 12.53
CA ILE A 159 -4.33 -5.68 11.65
C ILE A 159 -4.02 -5.39 10.18
N ALA A 160 -3.87 -4.12 9.80
CA ALA A 160 -3.52 -3.74 8.44
C ALA A 160 -2.14 -4.30 8.04
N TRP A 161 -1.17 -4.26 8.95
CA TRP A 161 0.15 -4.84 8.72
C TRP A 161 0.09 -6.36 8.48
N TRP A 162 -0.59 -7.11 9.35
CA TRP A 162 -0.72 -8.56 9.20
C TRP A 162 -1.51 -8.93 7.94
N THR A 163 -2.56 -8.19 7.60
CA THR A 163 -3.32 -8.41 6.35
C THR A 163 -2.40 -8.38 5.12
N GLY A 164 -1.49 -7.40 5.03
CA GLY A 164 -0.52 -7.34 3.93
C GLY A 164 0.45 -8.53 3.89
N ASN A 165 0.99 -8.91 5.06
CA ASN A 165 1.95 -10.01 5.18
C ASN A 165 1.32 -11.37 4.87
N VAL A 166 0.17 -11.67 5.50
CA VAL A 166 -0.56 -12.92 5.27
C VAL A 166 -0.98 -13.04 3.80
N THR A 167 -1.33 -11.94 3.15
CA THR A 167 -1.67 -11.94 1.72
C THR A 167 -0.49 -12.33 0.84
N CYS A 168 0.72 -11.85 1.14
CA CYS A 168 1.93 -12.26 0.40
C CYS A 168 2.31 -13.71 0.69
N MET A 169 2.22 -14.15 1.96
CA MET A 169 2.43 -15.56 2.34
C MET A 169 1.45 -16.47 1.60
N TYR A 170 0.18 -16.10 1.56
CA TYR A 170 -0.86 -16.80 0.79
C TYR A 170 -0.49 -16.88 -0.69
N GLY A 171 -0.08 -15.78 -1.32
CA GLY A 171 0.35 -15.77 -2.71
C GLY A 171 1.53 -16.70 -3.00
N LEU A 172 2.54 -16.72 -2.13
CA LEU A 172 3.69 -17.63 -2.21
C LEU A 172 3.26 -19.10 -2.08
N LEU A 173 2.38 -19.42 -1.13
CA LEU A 173 1.86 -20.78 -0.94
C LEU A 173 1.04 -21.24 -2.14
N GLU A 174 0.23 -20.37 -2.74
CA GLU A 174 -0.51 -20.69 -3.95
C GLU A 174 0.40 -20.91 -5.16
N ALA A 175 1.47 -20.13 -5.29
CA ALA A 175 2.49 -20.35 -6.31
C ALA A 175 3.17 -21.72 -6.13
N ALA A 176 3.58 -22.04 -4.89
CA ALA A 176 4.22 -23.32 -4.57
C ALA A 176 3.32 -24.51 -4.88
N LYS A 177 2.02 -24.47 -4.54
CA LYS A 177 1.06 -25.53 -4.87
C LYS A 177 0.95 -25.75 -6.38
N ARG A 178 0.93 -24.68 -7.17
CA ARG A 178 0.82 -24.73 -8.63
C ARG A 178 2.05 -25.34 -9.27
N ILE A 179 3.24 -24.89 -8.88
CA ILE A 179 4.51 -25.43 -9.38
C ILE A 179 4.63 -26.92 -9.07
N ASN A 180 4.20 -27.35 -7.87
CA ASN A 180 4.32 -28.73 -7.43
C ASN A 180 3.15 -29.64 -7.84
N HIS A 181 2.12 -29.13 -8.53
CA HIS A 181 0.95 -29.93 -8.90
C HIS A 181 1.32 -31.14 -9.79
N GLY A 182 2.35 -31.01 -10.65
CA GLY A 182 2.85 -32.12 -11.48
C GLY A 182 3.74 -33.13 -10.75
N VAL A 183 4.35 -32.73 -9.62
CA VAL A 183 5.30 -33.58 -8.86
C VAL A 183 4.59 -34.76 -8.22
N ALA A 184 3.37 -34.55 -7.71
CA ALA A 184 2.55 -35.61 -7.13
C ALA A 184 2.04 -36.63 -8.17
N THR A 185 1.98 -36.23 -9.46
CA THR A 185 1.48 -37.07 -10.56
C THR A 185 2.59 -37.71 -11.41
N GLY A 186 3.86 -37.61 -11.00
CA GLY A 186 5.00 -38.20 -11.71
C GLY A 186 5.45 -37.45 -12.95
N THR A 187 4.94 -36.24 -13.18
CA THR A 187 5.43 -35.34 -14.22
C THR A 187 6.52 -34.45 -13.60
N THR A 188 7.65 -34.27 -14.28
CA THR A 188 8.68 -33.33 -13.81
C THR A 188 8.05 -31.95 -13.61
N ALA A 189 8.25 -31.35 -12.45
CA ALA A 189 7.95 -29.93 -12.26
C ALA A 189 8.84 -29.15 -13.22
N LEU A 190 8.21 -28.61 -14.26
CA LEU A 190 8.46 -27.37 -15.01
C LEU A 190 7.55 -27.36 -16.23
#